data_AF-A0A9W6DF39-F1
#
_entry.id   AF-A0A9W6DF39-F1
#
_cell.length_a   1.000
_cell.length_b   1.000
_cell.length_c   1.000
_cell.angle_alpha   90.00
_cell.angle_beta   90.00
_cell.angle_gamma   90.00
#
_symmetry.space_group_name_H-M   'P 1'
#
loop_
_entity.id
_entity.type
_entity.pdbx_description
1 polymer ?
#
loop_
_entity_poly.entity_id
_entity_poly.type
_entity_poly.pdbx_seq_one_letter_code
_entity_poly.pdbx_strand_id
1 'polypeptide(L)'
;MNEIVKFGVVKNKILIDDYLEYMEKKINATFLEMKIKPSNCFIGRLNISEKVSIENGNECYAEFSIDDQKYFVGFSFETFNEVKQLEISINSYSNTEELIKLLANKKLTFLEIFKIVLKNNVFYTDKKKKCKAWEKCIWLIDKQSQVFATNLYPIIYETENLYRELINQVMIKVVGADWWNTIVPLDLKDDQRSKVGTYKSIVQSLNDVDETLMSIDVSDLSKLTKLKLTEWNPEYNQELTELIQIFKKRQSYKNVDGRYIDKATRILMSQLNYTDDLWEKYFSKFLPDDFFDKFHKFSNNRNHIAHNKIIDRQAYNIIKDSIFNVKNDLIQSLKSINSNIKSLEKLELDRLEKEYDAQEEDEFMREIMENESGVEIKNEDEIYMVFEDAVMRFHQVIEEQLRFRLDIEVEDTAVVVYEPDTQTLFNIKHLVTEDEITISCKIVIDISQGGKSILELIFAYEEFSKSLDVPYVNGEVSYNEEQGYYMPETEDEFGEVQLQQAIEELIDFVNTNLESLREKVDSQMYTSIKNGGSSPVSTICCWNCGESYICIDEEYAELGRCLNCGEMNDLYICEKCGEYCDEIHEVAGVQLCEICYEKFQDE
;
A
#
# COMPACT_ATOMS: atom_id res chain seq x y z
N MET A 1 -47.98 -16.80 -33.83
CA MET A 1 -48.42 -15.38 -33.75
C MET A 1 -48.18 -14.94 -32.33
N ASN A 2 -47.42 -13.86 -32.13
CA ASN A 2 -47.04 -13.39 -30.79
C ASN A 2 -47.93 -12.20 -30.40
N GLU A 3 -48.57 -12.27 -29.23
CA GLU A 3 -49.30 -11.13 -28.67
C GLU A 3 -48.31 -10.09 -28.16
N ILE A 4 -48.32 -8.90 -28.76
CA ILE A 4 -47.32 -7.85 -28.50
C ILE A 4 -47.91 -6.74 -27.64
N VAL A 5 -49.19 -6.43 -27.83
CA VAL A 5 -49.92 -5.44 -27.04
C VAL A 5 -51.30 -5.97 -26.72
N LYS A 6 -51.74 -5.82 -25.48
CA LYS A 6 -53.09 -6.15 -25.05
C LYS A 6 -53.64 -5.05 -24.16
N PHE A 7 -54.82 -4.54 -24.46
CA PHE A 7 -55.50 -3.56 -23.61
C PHE A 7 -57.02 -3.70 -23.70
N GLY A 8 -57.72 -3.38 -22.62
CA GLY A 8 -59.17 -3.35 -22.53
C GLY A 8 -59.69 -1.94 -22.35
N VAL A 9 -60.88 -1.67 -22.89
CA VAL A 9 -61.68 -0.49 -22.55
C VAL A 9 -62.99 -0.93 -21.91
N VAL A 10 -63.39 -0.24 -20.85
CA VAL A 10 -64.50 -0.68 -19.98
C VAL A 10 -65.50 0.45 -19.78
N LYS A 11 -66.78 0.07 -19.70
CA LYS A 11 -67.94 0.96 -19.52
C LYS A 11 -68.11 1.91 -20.71
N ASN A 12 -68.73 1.39 -21.77
CA ASN A 12 -69.05 2.17 -22.97
C ASN A 12 -70.02 3.31 -22.63
N LYS A 13 -69.85 4.45 -23.30
CA LYS A 13 -70.71 5.64 -23.17
C LYS A 13 -71.52 5.93 -24.43
N ILE A 14 -71.30 5.15 -25.47
CA ILE A 14 -71.94 5.28 -26.76
C ILE A 14 -72.69 4.01 -27.09
N LEU A 15 -73.79 4.16 -27.82
CA LEU A 15 -74.48 3.02 -28.40
C LEU A 15 -73.60 2.43 -29.52
N ILE A 16 -73.50 1.10 -29.55
CA ILE A 16 -72.77 0.35 -30.57
C ILE A 16 -73.73 -0.72 -31.08
N ASP A 17 -74.32 -0.49 -32.25
CA ASP A 17 -75.35 -1.33 -32.85
C ASP A 17 -74.74 -2.54 -33.58
N ASP A 18 -73.65 -2.33 -34.34
CA ASP A 18 -72.88 -3.38 -35.01
C ASP A 18 -71.39 -3.29 -34.63
N TYR A 19 -70.82 -4.41 -34.16
CA TYR A 19 -69.43 -4.47 -33.71
C TYR A 19 -68.42 -4.42 -34.86
N LEU A 20 -68.74 -5.03 -36.00
CA LEU A 20 -67.86 -5.04 -37.16
C LEU A 20 -67.78 -3.63 -37.76
N GLU A 21 -68.93 -2.98 -38.01
CA GLU A 21 -68.98 -1.62 -38.55
C GLU A 21 -68.27 -0.63 -37.62
N TYR A 22 -68.51 -0.74 -36.31
CA TYR A 22 -67.81 0.06 -35.32
C TYR A 22 -66.28 -0.14 -35.42
N MET A 23 -65.81 -1.39 -35.49
CA MET A 23 -64.38 -1.68 -35.55
C MET A 23 -63.74 -1.28 -36.88
N GLU A 24 -64.40 -1.51 -38.01
CA GLU A 24 -63.97 -1.05 -39.33
C GLU A 24 -63.77 0.47 -39.33
N LYS A 25 -64.73 1.22 -38.78
CA LYS A 25 -64.62 2.67 -38.65
C LYS A 25 -63.40 3.09 -37.81
N LYS A 26 -63.14 2.41 -36.68
CA LYS A 26 -62.00 2.73 -35.81
C LYS A 26 -60.65 2.37 -36.44
N ILE A 27 -60.56 1.25 -37.14
CA ILE A 27 -59.34 0.81 -37.82
C ILE A 27 -59.04 1.70 -39.04
N ASN A 28 -60.04 2.00 -39.87
CA ASN A 28 -59.88 2.91 -41.00
C ASN A 28 -59.49 4.33 -40.55
N ALA A 29 -60.09 4.84 -39.48
CA ALA A 29 -59.70 6.12 -38.89
C ALA A 29 -58.24 6.10 -38.39
N THR A 30 -57.77 4.96 -37.86
CA THR A 30 -56.39 4.78 -37.41
C THR A 30 -55.40 4.84 -38.57
N PHE A 31 -55.65 4.12 -39.66
CA PHE A 31 -54.81 4.20 -40.86
C PHE A 31 -54.80 5.59 -41.48
N LEU A 32 -55.96 6.26 -41.54
CA LEU A 32 -56.09 7.61 -42.05
C LEU A 32 -55.28 8.63 -41.22
N GLU A 33 -55.41 8.57 -39.90
CA GLU A 33 -54.68 9.46 -38.97
C GLU A 33 -53.16 9.25 -39.07
N MET A 34 -52.72 8.00 -39.22
CA MET A 34 -51.31 7.67 -39.42
C MET A 34 -50.80 7.98 -40.84
N LYS A 35 -51.69 8.28 -41.79
CA LYS A 35 -51.39 8.46 -43.22
C LYS A 35 -50.72 7.24 -43.85
N ILE A 36 -51.18 6.05 -43.48
CA ILE A 36 -50.63 4.77 -43.93
C ILE A 36 -51.66 4.04 -44.80
N LYS A 37 -51.19 3.34 -45.84
CA LYS A 37 -52.00 2.45 -46.67
C LYS A 37 -51.56 1.00 -46.45
N PRO A 38 -52.33 0.19 -45.70
CA PRO A 38 -52.01 -1.22 -45.52
C PRO A 38 -52.18 -2.01 -46.81
N SER A 39 -51.35 -3.03 -46.99
CA SER A 39 -51.55 -4.07 -48.01
C SER A 39 -52.28 -5.26 -47.41
N ASN A 40 -53.03 -6.02 -48.22
CA ASN A 40 -53.74 -7.22 -47.79
C ASN A 40 -54.60 -7.01 -46.53
N CYS A 41 -55.34 -5.89 -46.46
CA CYS A 41 -56.16 -5.54 -45.29
C CYS A 41 -57.52 -6.26 -45.36
N PHE A 42 -57.78 -7.11 -44.38
CA PHE A 42 -59.04 -7.84 -44.20
C PHE A 42 -59.59 -7.53 -42.81
N ILE A 43 -60.87 -7.15 -42.73
CA ILE A 43 -61.58 -6.95 -41.46
C ILE A 43 -62.79 -7.87 -41.50
N GLY A 44 -63.02 -8.62 -40.43
CA GLY A 44 -64.08 -9.64 -40.41
C GLY A 44 -64.49 -10.06 -39.00
N ARG A 45 -65.48 -10.95 -38.94
CA ARG A 45 -65.96 -11.59 -37.71
C ARG A 45 -65.25 -12.92 -37.52
N LEU A 46 -64.91 -13.25 -36.27
CA LEU A 46 -64.42 -14.57 -35.89
C LEU A 46 -65.62 -15.48 -35.61
N ASN A 47 -65.65 -16.65 -36.26
CA ASN A 47 -66.67 -17.66 -35.98
C ASN A 47 -66.26 -18.46 -34.75
N ILE A 48 -66.96 -18.23 -33.64
CA ILE A 48 -66.67 -18.83 -32.34
C ILE A 48 -67.17 -20.30 -32.28
N SER A 49 -68.11 -20.67 -33.15
CA SER A 49 -68.64 -22.05 -33.24
C SER A 49 -69.04 -22.40 -34.67
N GLU A 50 -68.67 -23.60 -35.12
CA GLU A 50 -69.19 -24.19 -36.36
C GLU A 50 -70.66 -24.63 -36.25
N LYS A 51 -71.22 -24.68 -35.03
CA LYS A 51 -72.57 -25.21 -34.76
C LYS A 51 -73.61 -24.13 -34.47
N VAL A 52 -73.21 -22.91 -34.11
CA VAL A 52 -74.11 -21.83 -33.69
C VAL A 52 -73.65 -20.52 -34.32
N SER A 53 -74.51 -19.90 -35.13
CA SER A 53 -74.30 -18.54 -35.66
C SER A 53 -74.99 -17.53 -34.75
N ILE A 54 -74.23 -16.63 -34.13
CA ILE A 54 -74.78 -15.45 -33.45
C ILE A 54 -74.86 -14.33 -34.49
N GLU A 55 -76.05 -13.77 -34.73
CA GLU A 55 -76.29 -12.75 -35.78
C GLU A 55 -75.36 -11.52 -35.65
N ASN A 56 -74.94 -11.20 -34.42
CA ASN A 56 -73.92 -10.21 -34.09
C ASN A 56 -72.79 -10.86 -33.27
N GLY A 57 -71.94 -11.63 -33.94
CA GLY A 57 -70.74 -12.23 -33.31
C GLY A 57 -69.97 -11.20 -32.48
N ASN A 58 -69.59 -11.58 -31.27
CA ASN A 58 -68.95 -10.69 -30.30
C ASN A 58 -67.44 -10.57 -30.50
N GLU A 59 -66.87 -11.31 -31.44
CA GLU A 59 -65.45 -11.26 -31.80
C GLU A 59 -65.26 -10.77 -33.25
N CYS A 60 -64.35 -9.82 -33.42
CA CYS A 60 -63.96 -9.27 -34.72
C CYS A 60 -62.43 -9.27 -34.83
N TYR A 61 -61.90 -9.19 -36.04
CA TYR A 61 -60.47 -9.07 -36.28
C TYR A 61 -60.15 -8.17 -37.46
N ALA A 62 -58.92 -7.67 -37.48
CA ALA A 62 -58.31 -7.03 -38.63
C ALA A 62 -56.94 -7.67 -38.90
N GLU A 63 -56.71 -8.16 -40.11
CA GLU A 63 -55.41 -8.66 -40.58
C GLU A 63 -54.90 -7.76 -41.70
N PHE A 64 -53.64 -7.34 -41.63
CA PHE A 64 -53.03 -6.46 -42.63
C PHE A 64 -51.50 -6.54 -42.64
N SER A 65 -50.90 -6.04 -43.73
CA SER A 65 -49.45 -5.95 -43.91
C SER A 65 -48.96 -4.51 -44.02
N ILE A 66 -47.87 -4.19 -43.31
CA ILE A 66 -47.12 -2.93 -43.39
C ILE A 66 -45.64 -3.27 -43.54
N ASP A 67 -44.96 -2.71 -44.55
CA ASP A 67 -43.53 -2.92 -44.81
C ASP A 67 -43.12 -4.41 -44.76
N ASP A 68 -43.89 -5.26 -45.46
CA ASP A 68 -43.77 -6.73 -45.50
C ASP A 68 -43.96 -7.47 -44.15
N GLN A 69 -44.33 -6.76 -43.08
CA GLN A 69 -44.69 -7.34 -41.78
C GLN A 69 -46.20 -7.53 -41.67
N LYS A 70 -46.61 -8.73 -41.26
CA LYS A 70 -48.02 -9.07 -41.02
C LYS A 70 -48.43 -8.76 -39.59
N TYR A 71 -49.63 -8.19 -39.44
CA TYR A 71 -50.27 -7.86 -38.18
C TYR A 71 -51.66 -8.46 -38.11
N PHE A 72 -52.03 -8.94 -36.93
CA PHE A 72 -53.38 -9.38 -36.61
C PHE A 72 -53.86 -8.64 -35.37
N VAL A 73 -55.02 -8.00 -35.47
CA VAL A 73 -55.64 -7.29 -34.36
C VAL A 73 -56.96 -7.96 -34.04
N GLY A 74 -57.07 -8.54 -32.84
CA GLY A 74 -58.29 -9.16 -32.34
C GLY A 74 -59.09 -8.18 -31.48
N PHE A 75 -60.42 -8.28 -31.57
CA PHE A 75 -61.38 -7.49 -30.81
C PHE A 75 -62.41 -8.43 -30.19
N SER A 76 -62.55 -8.42 -28.88
CA SER A 76 -63.57 -9.19 -28.16
C SER A 76 -64.47 -8.26 -27.35
N PHE A 77 -65.75 -8.25 -27.69
CA PHE A 77 -66.78 -7.53 -26.96
C PHE A 77 -67.42 -8.46 -25.94
N GLU A 78 -67.44 -8.03 -24.69
CA GLU A 78 -68.02 -8.82 -23.61
C GLU A 78 -68.85 -7.90 -22.72
N THR A 79 -69.79 -8.48 -21.96
CA THR A 79 -70.60 -7.73 -21.01
C THR A 79 -70.74 -8.53 -19.73
N PHE A 80 -70.24 -7.97 -18.63
CA PHE A 80 -70.29 -8.59 -17.31
C PHE A 80 -70.96 -7.63 -16.34
N ASN A 81 -71.93 -8.10 -15.56
CA ASN A 81 -72.66 -7.27 -14.58
C ASN A 81 -73.17 -5.95 -15.19
N GLU A 82 -73.78 -6.01 -16.38
CA GLU A 82 -74.28 -4.86 -17.16
C GLU A 82 -73.19 -3.86 -17.63
N VAL A 83 -71.91 -4.17 -17.43
CA VAL A 83 -70.79 -3.36 -17.90
C VAL A 83 -70.22 -3.98 -19.17
N LYS A 84 -70.37 -3.26 -20.28
CA LYS A 84 -69.72 -3.60 -21.55
C LYS A 84 -68.22 -3.36 -21.48
N GLN A 85 -67.45 -4.26 -22.05
CA GLN A 85 -66.01 -4.14 -22.25
C GLN A 85 -65.62 -4.54 -23.67
N LEU A 86 -64.51 -3.98 -24.14
CA LEU A 86 -63.86 -4.35 -25.39
C LEU A 86 -62.40 -4.64 -25.10
N GLU A 87 -62.00 -5.88 -25.30
CA GLU A 87 -60.61 -6.33 -25.27
C GLU A 87 -60.00 -6.22 -26.66
N ILE A 88 -58.77 -5.70 -26.73
CA ILE A 88 -58.03 -5.50 -27.97
C ILE A 88 -56.66 -6.15 -27.83
N SER A 89 -56.34 -7.07 -28.74
CA SER A 89 -55.03 -7.72 -28.84
C SER A 89 -54.37 -7.37 -30.17
N ILE A 90 -53.16 -6.84 -30.14
CA ILE A 90 -52.33 -6.59 -31.32
C ILE A 90 -51.23 -7.65 -31.33
N ASN A 91 -51.22 -8.41 -32.41
CA ASN A 91 -50.29 -9.50 -32.61
C ASN A 91 -49.46 -9.24 -33.86
N SER A 92 -48.20 -9.68 -33.84
CA SER A 92 -47.40 -9.75 -35.06
C SER A 92 -46.76 -11.13 -35.22
N TYR A 93 -46.38 -11.43 -36.45
CA TYR A 93 -45.74 -12.68 -36.83
C TYR A 93 -44.22 -12.64 -36.62
N SER A 94 -43.66 -11.49 -36.26
CA SER A 94 -42.24 -11.35 -35.91
C SER A 94 -41.91 -12.08 -34.61
N ASN A 95 -40.71 -12.64 -34.55
CA ASN A 95 -40.20 -13.23 -33.31
C ASN A 95 -39.72 -12.14 -32.32
N THR A 96 -39.48 -12.52 -31.06
CA THR A 96 -39.08 -11.58 -30.00
C THR A 96 -37.73 -10.89 -30.29
N GLU A 97 -36.79 -11.57 -30.94
CA GLU A 97 -35.48 -11.01 -31.27
C GLU A 97 -35.54 -9.91 -32.34
N GLU A 98 -36.36 -10.10 -33.37
CA GLU A 98 -36.62 -9.09 -34.40
C GLU A 98 -37.27 -7.85 -33.79
N LEU A 99 -38.21 -8.02 -32.87
CA LEU A 99 -38.83 -6.90 -32.15
C LEU A 99 -37.79 -6.11 -31.33
N ILE A 100 -36.87 -6.79 -30.65
CA ILE A 100 -35.78 -6.14 -29.90
C ILE A 100 -34.87 -5.34 -30.87
N LYS A 101 -34.48 -5.93 -32.00
CA LYS A 101 -33.66 -5.26 -33.03
C LYS A 101 -34.36 -4.01 -33.60
N LEU A 102 -35.65 -4.10 -33.87
CA LEU A 102 -36.45 -2.97 -34.35
C LEU A 102 -36.52 -1.85 -33.32
N LEU A 103 -36.73 -2.19 -32.05
CA LEU A 103 -36.84 -1.22 -30.96
C LEU A 103 -35.50 -0.55 -30.63
N ALA A 104 -34.37 -1.19 -30.92
CA ALA A 104 -33.03 -0.61 -30.79
C ALA A 104 -32.79 0.57 -31.76
N ASN A 105 -33.55 0.67 -32.85
CA ASN A 105 -33.48 1.82 -33.75
C ASN A 105 -33.94 3.10 -33.02
N LYS A 106 -33.30 4.26 -33.30
CA LYS A 106 -33.67 5.56 -32.72
C LYS A 106 -35.00 6.09 -33.27
N LYS A 107 -35.50 5.56 -34.39
CA LYS A 107 -36.77 5.98 -35.00
C LYS A 107 -37.96 5.25 -34.35
N LEU A 108 -39.09 5.96 -34.24
CA LEU A 108 -40.37 5.36 -33.84
C LEU A 108 -40.79 4.30 -34.85
N THR A 109 -41.09 3.08 -34.37
CA THR A 109 -41.61 2.00 -35.22
C THR A 109 -43.12 2.14 -35.44
N PHE A 110 -43.62 1.49 -36.50
CA PHE A 110 -45.06 1.44 -36.80
C PHE A 110 -45.90 1.05 -35.58
N LEU A 111 -45.50 -0.01 -34.87
CA LEU A 111 -46.22 -0.53 -33.71
C LEU A 111 -46.36 0.51 -32.58
N GLU A 112 -45.31 1.30 -32.32
CA GLU A 112 -45.32 2.31 -31.25
C GLU A 112 -46.39 3.36 -31.51
N ILE A 113 -46.54 3.77 -32.77
CA ILE A 113 -47.53 4.75 -33.19
C ILE A 113 -48.91 4.09 -33.26
N PHE A 114 -49.01 2.91 -33.88
CA PHE A 114 -50.27 2.24 -34.16
C PHE A 114 -51.06 1.94 -32.88
N LYS A 115 -50.41 1.35 -31.86
CA LYS A 115 -51.09 0.98 -30.60
C LYS A 115 -51.71 2.20 -29.90
N ILE A 116 -51.02 3.34 -29.94
CA ILE A 116 -51.47 4.59 -29.30
C ILE A 116 -52.60 5.23 -30.11
N VAL A 117 -52.46 5.30 -31.44
CA VAL A 117 -53.50 5.88 -32.31
C VAL A 117 -54.77 5.04 -32.26
N LEU A 118 -54.66 3.72 -32.36
CA LEU A 118 -55.79 2.80 -32.24
C LEU A 118 -56.49 2.95 -30.90
N LYS A 119 -55.74 2.89 -29.78
CA LYS A 119 -56.31 3.11 -28.45
C LYS A 119 -57.01 4.46 -28.36
N ASN A 120 -56.42 5.53 -28.87
CA ASN A 120 -57.03 6.86 -28.82
C ASN A 120 -58.31 6.93 -29.67
N ASN A 121 -58.35 6.28 -30.83
CA ASN A 121 -59.54 6.25 -31.70
C ASN A 121 -60.67 5.41 -31.11
N VAL A 122 -60.35 4.32 -30.41
CA VAL A 122 -61.33 3.52 -29.68
C VAL A 122 -61.82 4.25 -28.44
N PHE A 123 -60.91 4.82 -27.64
CA PHE A 123 -61.21 5.35 -26.32
C PHE A 123 -61.92 6.71 -26.35
N TYR A 124 -61.66 7.55 -27.36
CA TYR A 124 -62.26 8.88 -27.50
C TYR A 124 -63.25 8.95 -28.66
N THR A 125 -64.33 9.72 -28.46
CA THR A 125 -65.19 10.19 -29.55
C THR A 125 -64.66 11.50 -30.14
N ASP A 126 -64.15 12.39 -29.29
CA ASP A 126 -63.46 13.63 -29.68
C ASP A 126 -62.26 13.85 -28.75
N LYS A 127 -61.05 13.65 -29.28
CA LYS A 127 -59.79 13.80 -28.53
C LYS A 127 -59.57 15.25 -28.07
N LYS A 128 -59.95 16.25 -28.88
CA LYS A 128 -59.71 17.68 -28.59
C LYS A 128 -60.58 18.15 -27.43
N LYS A 129 -61.83 17.68 -27.37
CA LYS A 129 -62.77 17.98 -26.28
C LYS A 129 -62.65 17.01 -25.09
N LYS A 130 -61.72 16.04 -25.15
CA LYS A 130 -61.58 14.94 -24.19
C LYS A 130 -62.87 14.14 -23.96
N CYS A 131 -63.73 14.07 -24.96
CA CYS A 131 -64.97 13.29 -24.91
C CYS A 131 -64.64 11.81 -25.09
N LYS A 132 -64.93 11.00 -24.06
CA LYS A 132 -64.60 9.58 -24.05
C LYS A 132 -65.74 8.73 -24.58
N ALA A 133 -65.42 7.76 -25.43
CA ALA A 133 -66.33 6.67 -25.83
C ALA A 133 -66.43 5.58 -24.75
N TRP A 134 -65.39 5.45 -23.90
CA TRP A 134 -65.29 4.48 -22.81
C TRP A 134 -64.78 5.15 -21.53
N GLU A 135 -65.20 4.69 -20.35
CA GLU A 135 -64.80 5.33 -19.09
C GLU A 135 -63.32 5.09 -18.75
N LYS A 136 -62.91 3.82 -18.81
CA LYS A 136 -61.58 3.35 -18.37
C LYS A 136 -60.86 2.62 -19.50
N CYS A 137 -59.54 2.77 -19.52
CA CYS A 137 -58.63 2.02 -20.38
C CYS A 137 -57.62 1.32 -19.48
N ILE A 138 -57.54 0.00 -19.61
CA ILE A 138 -56.69 -0.88 -18.80
C ILE A 138 -55.69 -1.51 -19.75
N TRP A 139 -54.41 -1.29 -19.52
CA TRP A 139 -53.36 -1.81 -20.36
C TRP A 139 -52.78 -3.05 -19.69
N LEU A 140 -52.77 -4.17 -20.40
CA LEU A 140 -52.52 -5.50 -19.84
C LEU A 140 -51.13 -6.01 -20.23
N ILE A 141 -50.79 -5.92 -21.51
CA ILE A 141 -49.51 -6.40 -22.05
C ILE A 141 -48.93 -5.33 -22.98
N ASP A 142 -47.63 -5.07 -22.84
CA ASP A 142 -46.88 -4.22 -23.76
C ASP A 142 -45.44 -4.70 -23.89
N LYS A 143 -45.17 -5.46 -24.96
CA LYS A 143 -43.84 -6.03 -25.16
C LYS A 143 -42.77 -4.97 -25.41
N GLN A 144 -43.12 -3.85 -26.03
CA GLN A 144 -42.21 -2.72 -26.20
C GLN A 144 -41.81 -2.15 -24.83
N SER A 145 -42.78 -1.86 -23.97
CA SER A 145 -42.53 -1.37 -22.62
C SER A 145 -41.68 -2.35 -21.82
N GLN A 146 -41.93 -3.66 -21.97
CA GLN A 146 -41.13 -4.71 -21.34
C GLN A 146 -39.67 -4.66 -21.82
N VAL A 147 -39.43 -4.58 -23.13
CA VAL A 147 -38.07 -4.48 -23.70
C VAL A 147 -37.33 -3.25 -23.17
N PHE A 148 -38.01 -2.10 -23.12
CA PHE A 148 -37.42 -0.89 -22.56
C PHE A 148 -37.07 -1.03 -21.07
N ALA A 149 -37.98 -1.61 -20.26
CA ALA A 149 -37.72 -1.85 -18.85
C ALA A 149 -36.54 -2.82 -18.64
N THR A 150 -36.49 -3.91 -19.41
CA THR A 150 -35.39 -4.88 -19.40
C THR A 150 -34.05 -4.24 -19.77
N ASN A 151 -34.04 -3.29 -20.71
CA ASN A 151 -32.82 -2.57 -21.09
C ASN A 151 -32.34 -1.58 -20.02
N LEU A 152 -33.27 -0.98 -19.26
CA LEU A 152 -32.93 -0.01 -18.21
C LEU A 152 -32.48 -0.67 -16.91
N TYR A 153 -33.01 -1.86 -16.59
CA TYR A 153 -32.79 -2.51 -15.30
C TYR A 153 -31.30 -2.74 -14.95
N PRO A 154 -30.44 -3.25 -15.86
CA PRO A 154 -29.01 -3.41 -15.56
C PRO A 154 -28.30 -2.10 -15.24
N ILE A 155 -28.67 -1.01 -15.94
CA ILE A 155 -28.05 0.31 -15.76
C ILE A 155 -28.48 0.92 -14.42
N ILE A 156 -29.75 0.73 -14.03
CA ILE A 156 -30.25 1.10 -12.71
C ILE A 156 -29.49 0.35 -11.62
N TYR A 157 -29.39 -0.98 -11.75
CA TYR A 157 -28.68 -1.84 -10.79
C TYR A 157 -27.22 -1.40 -10.60
N GLU A 158 -26.51 -1.13 -11.69
CA GLU A 158 -25.13 -0.64 -11.65
C GLU A 158 -25.04 0.73 -10.95
N THR A 159 -25.95 1.66 -11.27
CA THR A 159 -25.97 3.01 -10.68
C THR A 159 -26.25 2.97 -9.18
N GLU A 160 -27.16 2.10 -8.74
CA GLU A 160 -27.44 1.85 -7.33
C GLU A 160 -26.23 1.32 -6.58
N ASN A 161 -25.47 0.40 -7.19
CA ASN A 161 -24.28 -0.18 -6.58
C ASN A 161 -23.11 0.81 -6.55
N LEU A 162 -22.94 1.64 -7.58
CA LEU A 162 -21.94 2.71 -7.58
C LEU A 162 -22.15 3.68 -6.41
N TYR A 163 -23.41 3.98 -6.05
CA TYR A 163 -23.68 4.84 -4.90
C TYR A 163 -23.33 4.16 -3.57
N ARG A 164 -23.61 2.86 -3.44
CA ARG A 164 -23.21 2.06 -2.27
C ARG A 164 -21.69 1.96 -2.15
N GLU A 165 -21.01 1.74 -3.26
CA GLU A 165 -19.55 1.72 -3.33
C GLU A 165 -18.98 3.07 -2.87
N LEU A 166 -19.53 4.18 -3.38
CA LEU A 166 -19.11 5.52 -2.99
C LEU A 166 -19.25 5.74 -1.47
N ILE A 167 -20.40 5.40 -0.91
CA ILE A 167 -20.65 5.52 0.54
C ILE A 167 -19.64 4.66 1.32
N ASN A 168 -19.46 3.39 0.95
CA ASN A 168 -18.50 2.51 1.62
C ASN A 168 -17.07 3.03 1.54
N GLN A 169 -16.61 3.44 0.35
CA GLN A 169 -15.26 3.97 0.12
C GLN A 169 -14.99 5.19 1.00
N VAL A 170 -15.92 6.16 1.01
CA VAL A 170 -15.76 7.37 1.83
C VAL A 170 -15.76 6.99 3.31
N MET A 171 -16.79 6.28 3.78
CA MET A 171 -16.97 6.03 5.20
C MET A 171 -15.87 5.14 5.80
N ILE A 172 -15.43 4.10 5.08
CA ILE A 172 -14.33 3.25 5.54
C ILE A 172 -13.02 4.05 5.63
N LYS A 173 -12.73 4.91 4.64
CA LYS A 173 -11.49 5.69 4.62
C LYS A 173 -11.46 6.82 5.67
N VAL A 174 -12.61 7.42 5.99
CA VAL A 174 -12.67 8.60 6.90
C VAL A 174 -13.10 8.27 8.33
N VAL A 175 -13.80 7.15 8.55
CA VAL A 175 -14.30 6.73 9.87
C VAL A 175 -13.72 5.38 10.31
N GLY A 176 -13.55 4.45 9.37
CA GLY A 176 -13.05 3.10 9.63
C GLY A 176 -14.09 2.01 9.37
N ALA A 177 -13.70 0.74 9.57
CA ALA A 177 -14.52 -0.41 9.21
C ALA A 177 -15.86 -0.47 9.95
N ASP A 178 -15.90 -0.06 11.22
CA ASP A 178 -17.10 -0.12 12.07
C ASP A 178 -18.04 1.08 11.92
N TRP A 179 -17.85 1.93 10.90
CA TRP A 179 -18.61 3.16 10.70
C TRP A 179 -20.12 2.96 10.76
N TRP A 180 -20.63 1.83 10.24
CA TRP A 180 -22.05 1.50 10.28
C TRP A 180 -22.59 1.43 11.71
N ASN A 181 -21.85 0.77 12.60
CA ASN A 181 -22.25 0.59 13.99
C ASN A 181 -22.12 1.88 14.78
N THR A 182 -21.14 2.71 14.46
CA THR A 182 -20.85 3.95 15.20
C THR A 182 -21.77 5.11 14.80
N ILE A 183 -22.05 5.27 13.51
CA ILE A 183 -22.68 6.49 12.97
C ILE A 183 -24.16 6.31 12.66
N VAL A 184 -24.58 5.14 12.17
CA VAL A 184 -25.92 4.99 11.61
C VAL A 184 -26.99 4.91 12.72
N PRO A 185 -28.09 5.68 12.63
CA PRO A 185 -29.16 5.65 13.62
C PRO A 185 -29.87 4.29 13.74
N LEU A 186 -30.54 4.07 14.88
CA LEU A 186 -31.18 2.80 15.20
C LEU A 186 -32.35 2.44 14.27
N ASP A 187 -33.11 3.41 13.79
CA ASP A 187 -34.23 3.19 12.87
C ASP A 187 -33.77 2.59 11.54
N LEU A 188 -32.71 3.16 10.94
CA LEU A 188 -32.10 2.62 9.72
C LEU A 188 -31.48 1.23 9.94
N LYS A 189 -30.91 0.97 11.11
CA LYS A 189 -30.37 -0.34 11.49
C LYS A 189 -31.47 -1.39 11.63
N ASP A 190 -32.60 -1.05 12.25
CA ASP A 190 -33.71 -1.98 12.45
C ASP A 190 -34.41 -2.30 11.13
N ASP A 191 -34.61 -1.30 10.26
CA ASP A 191 -35.12 -1.49 8.90
C ASP A 191 -34.21 -2.44 8.09
N GLN A 192 -32.89 -2.27 8.19
CA GLN A 192 -31.92 -3.15 7.55
C GLN A 192 -31.97 -4.59 8.10
N ARG A 193 -31.96 -4.77 9.43
CA ARG A 193 -32.00 -6.10 10.08
C ARG A 193 -33.21 -6.91 9.68
N SER A 194 -34.36 -6.26 9.47
CA SER A 194 -35.59 -6.92 9.02
C SER A 194 -35.47 -7.59 7.65
N LYS A 195 -34.51 -7.15 6.81
CA LYS A 195 -34.32 -7.62 5.42
C LYS A 195 -33.20 -8.67 5.28
N VAL A 196 -32.17 -8.62 6.14
CA VAL A 196 -30.93 -9.41 6.00
C VAL A 196 -31.12 -10.90 6.27
N GLY A 197 -31.91 -11.27 7.29
CA GLY A 197 -32.06 -12.66 7.70
C GLY A 197 -32.59 -13.58 6.60
N THR A 198 -33.43 -13.04 5.72
CA THR A 198 -34.00 -13.80 4.59
C THR A 198 -32.96 -14.03 3.49
N TYR A 199 -32.09 -13.06 3.20
CA TYR A 199 -31.11 -13.16 2.11
C TYR A 199 -30.01 -14.18 2.40
N LYS A 200 -29.40 -14.11 3.58
CA LYS A 200 -28.30 -15.03 4.00
C LYS A 200 -28.73 -16.50 4.04
N SER A 201 -30.03 -16.76 4.24
CA SER A 201 -30.59 -18.12 4.18
C SER A 201 -30.58 -18.72 2.78
N ILE A 202 -30.60 -17.89 1.72
CA ILE A 202 -30.68 -18.31 0.31
C ILE A 202 -29.27 -18.51 -0.27
N VAL A 203 -28.32 -17.63 0.07
CA VAL A 203 -26.97 -17.62 -0.50
C VAL A 203 -25.92 -17.99 0.54
N GLN A 204 -25.93 -19.25 0.98
CA GLN A 204 -25.07 -19.74 2.07
C GLN A 204 -23.57 -19.59 1.78
N SER A 205 -23.15 -19.63 0.50
CA SER A 205 -21.75 -19.50 0.10
C SER A 205 -21.17 -18.10 0.28
N LEU A 206 -22.00 -17.08 0.54
CA LEU A 206 -21.61 -15.68 0.77
C LEU A 206 -22.10 -15.17 2.13
N ASN A 207 -22.37 -16.08 3.08
CA ASN A 207 -22.92 -15.72 4.39
C ASN A 207 -21.98 -14.82 5.22
N ASP A 208 -20.69 -14.83 4.89
CA ASP A 208 -19.61 -14.01 5.44
C ASP A 208 -19.48 -12.61 4.80
N VAL A 209 -20.23 -12.31 3.73
CA VAL A 209 -20.25 -10.99 3.11
C VAL A 209 -21.08 -10.00 3.93
N ASP A 210 -20.57 -8.77 4.04
CA ASP A 210 -21.34 -7.65 4.59
C ASP A 210 -22.32 -7.10 3.53
N GLU A 211 -23.60 -7.37 3.75
CA GLU A 211 -24.71 -6.96 2.87
C GLU A 211 -25.47 -5.76 3.43
N THR A 212 -24.90 -5.05 4.40
CA THR A 212 -25.59 -4.03 5.17
C THR A 212 -26.13 -2.92 4.26
N LEU A 213 -25.28 -2.30 3.44
CA LEU A 213 -25.72 -1.31 2.45
C LEU A 213 -26.58 -1.92 1.33
N MET A 214 -26.38 -3.20 0.99
CA MET A 214 -27.18 -3.89 -0.04
C MET A 214 -28.63 -4.07 0.39
N SER A 215 -28.88 -4.16 1.69
CA SER A 215 -30.20 -4.32 2.29
C SER A 215 -30.95 -2.99 2.49
N ILE A 216 -30.31 -1.86 2.16
CA ILE A 216 -30.91 -0.52 2.28
C ILE A 216 -31.60 -0.13 0.97
N ASP A 217 -32.76 0.52 1.10
CA ASP A 217 -33.50 1.03 -0.05
C ASP A 217 -32.78 2.25 -0.66
N VAL A 218 -32.91 2.42 -1.98
CA VAL A 218 -32.24 3.50 -2.72
C VAL A 218 -32.51 4.89 -2.15
N SER A 219 -33.73 5.13 -1.65
CA SER A 219 -34.11 6.39 -1.01
C SER A 219 -33.36 6.67 0.29
N ASP A 220 -32.99 5.62 1.03
CA ASP A 220 -32.34 5.74 2.33
C ASP A 220 -30.83 5.98 2.20
N LEU A 221 -30.23 5.65 1.05
CA LEU A 221 -28.85 6.05 0.74
C LEU A 221 -28.69 7.58 0.74
N SER A 222 -29.70 8.31 0.24
CA SER A 222 -29.70 9.78 0.32
C SER A 222 -29.88 10.30 1.74
N LYS A 223 -30.62 9.58 2.60
CA LYS A 223 -30.75 9.96 4.02
C LYS A 223 -29.42 9.76 4.73
N LEU A 224 -28.75 8.65 4.43
CA LEU A 224 -27.46 8.30 5.02
C LEU A 224 -26.37 9.33 4.71
N THR A 225 -26.26 9.75 3.43
CA THR A 225 -25.27 10.77 3.02
C THR A 225 -25.58 12.18 3.55
N LYS A 226 -26.85 12.46 3.90
CA LYS A 226 -27.30 13.72 4.52
C LYS A 226 -27.38 13.65 6.04
N LEU A 227 -26.86 12.58 6.65
CA LEU A 227 -27.00 12.38 8.08
C LEU A 227 -26.26 13.48 8.83
N LYS A 228 -26.96 14.11 9.78
CA LYS A 228 -26.38 15.04 10.73
C LYS A 228 -26.12 14.29 12.03
N LEU A 229 -24.87 14.19 12.42
CA LEU A 229 -24.45 13.55 13.64
C LEU A 229 -24.89 14.40 14.83
N THR A 230 -25.40 13.72 15.85
CA THR A 230 -25.81 14.34 17.10
C THR A 230 -25.09 13.67 18.26
N GLU A 231 -24.51 14.48 19.14
CA GLU A 231 -24.01 14.02 20.42
C GLU A 231 -24.98 14.40 21.52
N TRP A 232 -25.18 13.49 22.47
CA TRP A 232 -25.99 13.79 23.64
C TRP A 232 -25.11 14.48 24.69
N ASN A 233 -25.42 15.74 24.98
CA ASN A 233 -24.80 16.51 26.03
C ASN A 233 -25.80 16.65 27.20
N PRO A 234 -25.79 15.73 28.18
CA PRO A 234 -26.81 15.70 29.21
C PRO A 234 -26.67 16.90 30.16
N GLU A 235 -27.71 17.72 30.21
CA GLU A 235 -27.83 18.80 31.18
C GLU A 235 -28.80 18.42 32.29
N TYR A 236 -28.49 18.83 33.53
CA TYR A 236 -29.42 18.63 34.63
C TYR A 236 -30.72 19.41 34.39
N ASN A 237 -31.84 18.70 34.39
CA ASN A 237 -33.17 19.29 34.24
C ASN A 237 -34.10 18.76 35.35
N GLN A 238 -34.60 19.68 36.18
CA GLN A 238 -35.48 19.35 37.29
C GLN A 238 -36.82 18.72 36.82
N GLU A 239 -37.42 19.25 35.75
CA GLU A 239 -38.67 18.71 35.18
C GLU A 239 -38.46 17.28 34.64
N LEU A 240 -37.33 17.00 33.98
CA LEU A 240 -36.99 15.65 33.55
C LEU A 240 -36.83 14.68 34.73
N THR A 241 -36.25 15.15 35.83
CA THR A 241 -36.10 14.36 37.07
C THR A 241 -37.47 13.99 37.66
N GLU A 242 -38.41 14.94 37.71
CA GLU A 242 -39.78 14.70 38.16
C GLU A 242 -40.51 13.71 37.24
N LEU A 243 -40.34 13.83 35.92
CA LEU A 243 -40.90 12.91 34.92
C LEU A 243 -40.35 11.49 35.10
N ILE A 244 -39.04 11.33 35.31
CA ILE A 244 -38.41 10.03 35.57
C ILE A 244 -38.99 9.37 36.83
N GLN A 245 -39.25 10.14 37.89
CA GLN A 245 -39.89 9.61 39.10
C GLN A 245 -41.32 9.12 38.84
N ILE A 246 -42.09 9.82 37.99
CA ILE A 246 -43.42 9.36 37.55
C ILE A 246 -43.29 8.03 36.80
N PHE A 247 -42.34 7.93 35.85
CA PHE A 247 -42.12 6.70 35.09
C PHE A 247 -41.70 5.53 36.00
N LYS A 248 -40.80 5.79 36.97
CA LYS A 248 -40.36 4.79 37.96
C LYS A 248 -41.51 4.28 38.83
N LYS A 249 -42.42 5.15 39.27
CA LYS A 249 -43.59 4.76 40.07
C LYS A 249 -44.59 3.90 39.30
N ARG A 250 -44.74 4.12 37.99
CA ARG A 250 -45.77 3.45 37.17
C ARG A 250 -45.34 2.13 36.54
N GLN A 251 -44.06 1.76 36.63
CA GLN A 251 -43.43 0.50 36.20
C GLN A 251 -43.61 0.09 34.72
N SER A 252 -44.44 0.80 33.94
CA SER A 252 -44.64 0.58 32.51
C SER A 252 -45.01 1.89 31.81
N TYR A 253 -44.41 2.12 30.64
CA TYR A 253 -44.70 3.27 29.77
C TYR A 253 -46.16 3.29 29.30
N LYS A 254 -46.83 2.13 29.18
CA LYS A 254 -48.25 2.03 28.78
C LYS A 254 -49.19 2.65 29.82
N ASN A 255 -48.73 2.81 31.06
CA ASN A 255 -49.50 3.36 32.17
C ASN A 255 -49.22 4.86 32.39
N VAL A 256 -48.42 5.49 31.54
CA VAL A 256 -48.00 6.88 31.61
C VAL A 256 -48.84 7.71 30.63
N ASP A 257 -49.32 8.88 31.05
CA ASP A 257 -50.02 9.82 30.15
C ASP A 257 -49.04 10.27 29.05
N GLY A 258 -49.45 10.16 27.78
CA GLY A 258 -48.63 10.49 26.61
C GLY A 258 -48.03 11.90 26.67
N ARG A 259 -48.69 12.86 27.34
CA ARG A 259 -48.16 14.22 27.51
C ARG A 259 -46.86 14.26 28.31
N TYR A 260 -46.66 13.35 29.25
CA TYR A 260 -45.41 13.25 30.02
C TYR A 260 -44.28 12.65 29.18
N ILE A 261 -44.61 11.69 28.32
CA ILE A 261 -43.66 11.12 27.36
C ILE A 261 -43.22 12.20 26.37
N ASP A 262 -44.17 12.92 25.76
CA ASP A 262 -43.88 14.00 24.83
C ASP A 262 -43.00 15.09 25.45
N LYS A 263 -43.26 15.46 26.72
CA LYS A 263 -42.42 16.42 27.45
C LYS A 263 -41.01 15.90 27.69
N ALA A 264 -40.86 14.67 28.19
CA ALA A 264 -39.54 14.08 28.42
C ALA A 264 -38.75 13.98 27.11
N THR A 265 -39.39 13.55 26.02
CA THR A 265 -38.79 13.48 24.69
C THR A 265 -38.33 14.86 24.21
N ARG A 266 -39.12 15.93 24.38
CA ARG A 266 -38.69 17.29 24.02
C ARG A 266 -37.46 17.75 24.80
N ILE A 267 -37.42 17.49 26.11
CA ILE A 267 -36.26 17.85 26.94
C ILE A 267 -35.01 17.07 26.46
N LEU A 268 -35.12 15.76 26.26
CA LEU A 268 -34.02 14.93 25.78
C LEU A 268 -33.55 15.36 24.37
N MET A 269 -34.47 15.68 23.46
CA MET A 269 -34.13 16.19 22.13
C MET A 269 -33.44 17.56 22.19
N SER A 270 -33.78 18.42 23.15
CA SER A 270 -33.09 19.71 23.33
C SER A 270 -31.66 19.58 23.86
N GLN A 271 -31.29 18.41 24.40
CA GLN A 271 -29.94 18.09 24.88
C GLN A 271 -29.06 17.45 23.79
N LEU A 272 -29.58 17.28 22.58
CA LEU A 272 -28.80 16.79 21.44
C LEU A 272 -28.12 17.98 20.75
N ASN A 273 -26.80 17.94 20.68
CA ASN A 273 -26.00 18.92 19.94
C ASN A 273 -25.64 18.33 18.57
N TYR A 274 -25.82 19.12 17.51
CA TYR A 274 -25.33 18.74 16.18
C TYR A 274 -23.81 18.95 16.11
N THR A 275 -23.07 17.90 15.79
CA THR A 275 -21.61 17.95 15.72
C THR A 275 -21.11 18.08 14.30
N ASP A 276 -21.52 17.16 13.43
CA ASP A 276 -21.06 17.11 12.04
C ASP A 276 -22.21 16.84 11.08
N ASP A 277 -22.13 17.42 9.88
CA ASP A 277 -22.98 17.05 8.74
C ASP A 277 -22.14 16.19 7.79
N LEU A 278 -22.53 14.93 7.57
CA LEU A 278 -21.76 14.03 6.71
C LEU A 278 -21.66 14.55 5.28
N TRP A 279 -22.68 15.26 4.80
CA TRP A 279 -22.65 15.86 3.47
C TRP A 279 -21.56 16.92 3.39
N GLU A 280 -21.63 17.94 4.24
CA GLU A 280 -20.69 19.07 4.24
C GLU A 280 -19.25 18.62 4.54
N LYS A 281 -19.10 17.66 5.46
CA LYS A 281 -17.79 17.21 5.94
C LYS A 281 -17.07 16.32 4.92
N TYR A 282 -17.81 15.43 4.25
CA TYR A 282 -17.22 14.37 3.44
C TYR A 282 -17.71 14.33 1.99
N PHE A 283 -19.03 14.30 1.75
CA PHE A 283 -19.57 13.98 0.42
C PHE A 283 -19.57 15.17 -0.55
N SER A 284 -19.75 16.40 -0.08
CA SER A 284 -19.78 17.64 -0.90
C SER A 284 -18.47 17.89 -1.65
N LYS A 285 -17.36 17.32 -1.17
CA LYS A 285 -16.04 17.38 -1.82
C LYS A 285 -15.96 16.56 -3.10
N PHE A 286 -16.83 15.57 -3.26
CA PHE A 286 -16.76 14.60 -4.35
C PHE A 286 -18.00 14.61 -5.24
N LEU A 287 -19.15 15.05 -4.74
CA LEU A 287 -20.42 15.09 -5.46
C LEU A 287 -20.85 16.54 -5.74
N PRO A 288 -21.52 16.80 -6.87
CA PRO A 288 -22.00 18.15 -7.19
C PRO A 288 -23.18 18.57 -6.29
N ASP A 289 -23.36 19.87 -6.10
CA ASP A 289 -24.43 20.44 -5.25
C ASP A 289 -25.84 20.00 -5.68
N ASP A 290 -26.06 19.84 -6.98
CA ASP A 290 -27.35 19.43 -7.56
C ASP A 290 -27.55 17.90 -7.58
N PHE A 291 -26.62 17.13 -6.98
CA PHE A 291 -26.65 15.66 -6.98
C PHE A 291 -27.97 15.11 -6.44
N PHE A 292 -28.47 15.66 -5.33
CA PHE A 292 -29.70 15.14 -4.72
C PHE A 292 -30.95 15.39 -5.56
N ASP A 293 -30.99 16.45 -6.36
CA ASP A 293 -32.09 16.71 -7.29
C ASP A 293 -32.07 15.71 -8.45
N LYS A 294 -30.88 15.43 -8.98
CA LYS A 294 -30.67 14.38 -9.99
C LYS A 294 -31.03 13.00 -9.42
N PHE A 295 -30.59 12.69 -8.21
CA PHE A 295 -30.83 11.42 -7.54
C PHE A 295 -32.32 11.19 -7.22
N HIS A 296 -33.03 12.24 -6.79
CA HIS A 296 -34.47 12.16 -6.58
C HIS A 296 -35.24 11.84 -7.87
N LYS A 297 -34.85 12.45 -9.01
CA LYS A 297 -35.41 12.11 -10.33
C LYS A 297 -35.09 10.67 -10.71
N PHE A 298 -33.86 10.23 -10.51
CA PHE A 298 -33.43 8.84 -10.73
C PHE A 298 -34.27 7.85 -9.89
N SER A 299 -34.41 8.08 -8.58
CA SER A 299 -35.15 7.20 -7.66
C SER A 299 -36.62 7.04 -8.07
N ASN A 300 -37.28 8.15 -8.45
CA ASN A 300 -38.65 8.10 -8.96
C ASN A 300 -38.77 7.32 -10.27
N ASN A 301 -37.85 7.54 -11.20
CA ASN A 301 -37.79 6.83 -12.47
C ASN A 301 -37.49 5.34 -12.29
N ARG A 302 -36.58 4.99 -11.39
CA ARG A 302 -36.27 3.62 -10.97
C ARG A 302 -37.50 2.91 -10.44
N ASN A 303 -38.25 3.55 -9.54
CA ASN A 303 -39.49 2.99 -8.99
C ASN A 303 -40.57 2.79 -10.07
N HIS A 304 -40.58 3.62 -11.11
CA HIS A 304 -41.45 3.43 -12.27
C HIS A 304 -41.14 2.12 -13.01
N ILE A 305 -39.85 1.83 -13.22
CA ILE A 305 -39.38 0.59 -13.87
C ILE A 305 -39.62 -0.62 -12.97
N ALA A 306 -39.23 -0.55 -11.69
CA ALA A 306 -39.34 -1.66 -10.75
C ALA A 306 -40.79 -2.13 -10.53
N HIS A 307 -41.76 -1.22 -10.63
CA HIS A 307 -43.19 -1.54 -10.49
C HIS A 307 -43.87 -1.86 -11.83
N ASN A 308 -43.08 -2.17 -12.88
CA ASN A 308 -43.55 -2.56 -14.21
C ASN A 308 -44.56 -1.57 -14.82
N LYS A 309 -44.43 -0.27 -14.52
CA LYS A 309 -45.31 0.75 -15.09
C LYS A 309 -44.96 0.93 -16.56
N ILE A 310 -45.99 1.19 -17.37
CA ILE A 310 -45.83 1.32 -18.82
C ILE A 310 -44.97 2.54 -19.16
N ILE A 311 -44.09 2.35 -20.14
CA ILE A 311 -43.22 3.37 -20.70
C ILE A 311 -43.28 3.34 -22.23
N ASP A 312 -43.31 4.53 -22.82
CA ASP A 312 -43.08 4.72 -24.24
C ASP A 312 -41.61 5.11 -24.49
N ARG A 313 -41.28 5.40 -25.75
CA ARG A 313 -39.90 5.76 -26.14
C ARG A 313 -39.45 7.09 -25.55
N GLN A 314 -40.36 8.04 -25.38
CA GLN A 314 -40.03 9.33 -24.78
C GLN A 314 -39.66 9.15 -23.31
N ALA A 315 -40.49 8.42 -22.56
CA ALA A 315 -40.23 8.08 -21.17
C ALA A 315 -38.94 7.25 -21.05
N TYR A 316 -38.71 6.27 -21.92
CA TYR A 316 -37.47 5.49 -21.95
C TYR A 316 -36.23 6.37 -22.06
N ASN A 317 -36.21 7.34 -23.00
CA ASN A 317 -35.07 8.25 -23.17
C ASN A 317 -34.88 9.15 -21.94
N ILE A 318 -35.96 9.74 -21.41
CA ILE A 318 -35.90 10.60 -20.21
C ILE A 318 -35.36 9.82 -18.99
N ILE A 319 -35.85 8.61 -18.78
CA ILE A 319 -35.41 7.74 -17.69
C ILE A 319 -33.94 7.36 -17.89
N LYS A 320 -33.57 6.97 -19.12
CA LYS A 320 -32.19 6.63 -19.49
C LYS A 320 -31.22 7.77 -19.17
N ASP A 321 -31.55 8.99 -19.63
CA ASP A 321 -30.71 10.17 -19.39
C ASP A 321 -30.61 10.50 -17.89
N SER A 322 -31.73 10.36 -17.15
CA SER A 322 -31.74 10.52 -15.69
C SER A 322 -30.82 9.54 -14.98
N ILE A 323 -30.71 8.29 -15.45
CA ILE A 323 -29.80 7.28 -14.89
C ILE A 323 -28.34 7.65 -15.21
N PHE A 324 -28.04 8.02 -16.47
CA PHE A 324 -26.68 8.37 -16.87
C PHE A 324 -26.14 9.60 -16.15
N ASN A 325 -26.96 10.60 -15.87
CA ASN A 325 -26.53 11.78 -15.12
C ASN A 325 -26.01 11.39 -13.73
N VAL A 326 -26.77 10.61 -12.97
CA VAL A 326 -26.35 10.14 -11.63
C VAL A 326 -25.15 9.21 -11.73
N LYS A 327 -25.16 8.27 -12.68
CA LYS A 327 -24.05 7.33 -12.89
C LYS A 327 -22.72 8.06 -13.16
N ASN A 328 -22.74 9.08 -14.02
CA ASN A 328 -21.54 9.84 -14.36
C ASN A 328 -21.00 10.61 -13.16
N ASP A 329 -21.88 11.26 -12.38
CA ASP A 329 -21.49 11.96 -11.15
C ASP A 329 -20.78 10.97 -10.19
N LEU A 330 -21.37 9.80 -9.94
CA LEU A 330 -20.79 8.77 -9.05
C LEU A 330 -19.44 8.23 -9.54
N ILE A 331 -19.29 7.97 -10.84
CA ILE A 331 -18.01 7.49 -11.42
C ILE A 331 -16.92 8.55 -11.26
N GLN A 332 -17.24 9.82 -11.46
CA GLN A 332 -16.28 10.91 -11.27
C GLN A 332 -15.87 11.05 -9.80
N SER A 333 -16.83 10.94 -8.87
CA SER A 333 -16.56 10.95 -7.44
C SER A 333 -15.63 9.82 -7.00
N LEU A 334 -15.87 8.58 -7.45
CA LEU A 334 -15.03 7.42 -7.12
C LEU A 334 -13.59 7.59 -7.63
N LYS A 335 -13.41 8.16 -8.82
CA LYS A 335 -12.06 8.49 -9.34
C LYS A 335 -11.36 9.52 -8.46
N SER A 336 -12.08 10.59 -8.07
CA SER A 336 -11.55 11.66 -7.21
C SER A 336 -11.16 11.17 -5.81
N ILE A 337 -11.91 10.23 -5.24
CA ILE A 337 -11.59 9.63 -3.93
C ILE A 337 -10.26 8.87 -3.96
N ASN A 338 -10.01 8.10 -5.01
CA ASN A 338 -8.79 7.31 -5.12
C ASN A 338 -7.54 8.15 -5.39
N SER A 339 -7.68 9.36 -5.93
CA SER A 339 -6.57 10.30 -6.08
C SER A 339 -6.31 11.14 -4.83
N ASN A 340 -7.38 11.56 -4.13
CA ASN A 340 -7.29 12.55 -3.06
C ASN A 340 -7.12 11.96 -1.66
N ILE A 341 -7.61 10.74 -1.41
CA ILE A 341 -7.47 10.07 -0.12
C ILE A 341 -6.34 9.04 -0.22
N LYS A 342 -5.14 9.44 0.23
CA LYS A 342 -3.96 8.57 0.28
C LYS A 342 -3.97 7.72 1.56
N SER A 343 -3.56 6.46 1.43
CA SER A 343 -3.35 5.59 2.59
C SER A 343 -2.05 5.95 3.30
N LEU A 344 -1.86 5.45 4.52
CA LEU A 344 -0.62 5.66 5.28
C LEU A 344 0.59 5.09 4.53
N GLU A 345 0.43 3.91 3.94
CA GLU A 345 1.48 3.25 3.14
C GLU A 345 1.86 4.12 1.93
N LYS A 346 0.88 4.73 1.27
CA LYS A 346 1.15 5.61 0.13
C LYS A 346 1.83 6.91 0.55
N LEU A 347 1.46 7.47 1.70
CA LEU A 347 2.14 8.64 2.26
C LEU A 347 3.59 8.32 2.64
N GLU A 348 3.85 7.12 3.17
CA GLU A 348 5.22 6.70 3.48
C GLU A 348 6.06 6.47 2.22
N LEU A 349 5.48 5.86 1.17
CA LEU A 349 6.14 5.77 -0.13
C LEU A 349 6.49 7.15 -0.70
N ASP A 350 5.54 8.10 -0.68
CA ASP A 350 5.80 9.48 -1.14
C ASP A 350 6.89 10.18 -0.29
N ARG A 351 7.06 9.79 0.98
CA ARG A 351 8.10 10.34 1.87
C ARG A 351 9.47 9.76 1.51
N LEU A 352 9.56 8.45 1.35
CA LEU A 352 10.78 7.75 0.98
C LEU A 352 11.26 8.15 -0.41
N GLU A 353 10.35 8.32 -1.38
CA GLU A 353 10.69 8.79 -2.73
C GLU A 353 11.34 10.18 -2.68
N LYS A 354 10.80 11.10 -1.88
CA LYS A 354 11.41 12.43 -1.69
C LYS A 354 12.77 12.40 -0.98
N GLU A 355 12.94 11.49 -0.02
CA GLU A 355 14.23 11.32 0.66
C GLU A 355 15.28 10.78 -0.33
N TYR A 356 14.90 9.84 -1.18
CA TYR A 356 15.77 9.30 -2.23
C TYR A 356 16.11 10.35 -3.30
N ASP A 357 15.11 11.09 -3.80
CA ASP A 357 15.32 12.16 -4.77
C ASP A 357 16.29 13.23 -4.24
N ALA A 358 16.18 13.59 -2.95
CA ALA A 358 17.09 14.55 -2.32
C ALA A 358 18.53 14.01 -2.21
N GLN A 359 18.70 12.72 -1.90
CA GLN A 359 20.02 12.08 -1.88
C GLN A 359 20.66 12.03 -3.28
N GLU A 360 19.88 11.69 -4.31
CA GLU A 360 20.37 11.68 -5.69
C GLU A 360 20.77 13.08 -6.17
N GLU A 361 20.01 14.12 -5.78
CA GLU A 361 20.38 15.53 -6.03
C GLU A 361 21.69 15.91 -5.33
N ASP A 362 21.88 15.55 -4.05
CA ASP A 362 23.09 15.86 -3.29
C ASP A 362 24.33 15.15 -3.88
N GLU A 363 24.22 13.87 -4.25
CA GLU A 363 25.30 13.13 -4.91
C GLU A 363 25.66 13.71 -6.28
N PHE A 364 24.65 14.05 -7.09
CA PHE A 364 24.87 14.68 -8.39
C PHE A 364 25.56 16.05 -8.25
N MET A 365 25.18 16.84 -7.24
CA MET A 365 25.84 18.11 -6.94
C MET A 365 27.29 17.92 -6.50
N ARG A 366 27.58 16.90 -5.69
CA ARG A 366 28.95 16.54 -5.29
C ARG A 366 29.80 16.18 -6.51
N GLU A 367 29.28 15.34 -7.40
CA GLU A 367 29.99 14.96 -8.64
C GLU A 367 30.32 16.19 -9.51
N ILE A 368 29.42 17.17 -9.60
CA ILE A 368 29.70 18.43 -10.31
C ILE A 368 30.85 19.20 -9.62
N MET A 369 30.77 19.34 -8.30
CA MET A 369 31.78 20.05 -7.51
C MET A 369 33.17 19.45 -7.71
N GLU A 370 33.30 18.13 -7.60
CA GLU A 370 34.58 17.41 -7.75
C GLU A 370 35.12 17.52 -9.19
N ASN A 371 34.26 17.33 -10.20
CA ASN A 371 34.67 17.39 -11.61
C ASN A 371 35.12 18.79 -12.05
N GLU A 372 34.51 19.85 -11.53
CA GLU A 372 34.83 21.24 -11.90
C GLU A 372 36.07 21.78 -11.18
N SER A 373 36.21 21.44 -9.88
CA SER A 373 37.30 21.96 -9.03
C SER A 373 38.55 21.09 -9.04
N GLY A 374 38.41 19.78 -9.26
CA GLY A 374 39.49 18.80 -9.23
C GLY A 374 39.84 18.27 -7.84
N VAL A 375 39.06 18.60 -6.79
CA VAL A 375 39.23 18.06 -5.42
C VAL A 375 38.25 16.93 -5.15
N GLU A 376 38.61 16.04 -4.24
CA GLU A 376 37.72 14.96 -3.76
C GLU A 376 37.02 15.39 -2.46
N ILE A 377 35.68 15.30 -2.43
CA ILE A 377 34.86 15.58 -1.25
C ILE A 377 34.35 14.24 -0.73
N LYS A 378 35.11 13.64 0.18
CA LYS A 378 34.84 12.32 0.71
C LYS A 378 33.74 12.33 1.76
N ASN A 379 32.89 11.31 1.70
CA ASN A 379 31.95 10.99 2.78
C ASN A 379 32.65 10.19 3.90
N GLU A 380 31.89 9.85 4.94
CA GLU A 380 32.40 9.17 6.14
C GLU A 380 33.08 7.82 5.82
N ASP A 381 32.47 7.00 4.95
CA ASP A 381 32.98 5.69 4.56
C ASP A 381 34.26 5.81 3.72
N GLU A 382 34.29 6.78 2.81
CA GLU A 382 35.45 7.03 1.96
C GLU A 382 36.66 7.53 2.77
N ILE A 383 36.45 8.40 3.76
CA ILE A 383 37.51 8.84 4.70
C ILE A 383 37.99 7.65 5.54
N TYR A 384 37.07 6.80 5.97
CA TYR A 384 37.42 5.62 6.75
C TYR A 384 38.33 4.65 5.96
N MET A 385 38.02 4.41 4.69
CA MET A 385 38.86 3.58 3.81
C MET A 385 40.27 4.17 3.65
N VAL A 386 40.42 5.49 3.64
CA VAL A 386 41.74 6.15 3.61
C VAL A 386 42.54 5.80 4.87
N PHE A 387 41.92 5.82 6.05
CA PHE A 387 42.62 5.45 7.29
C PHE A 387 42.88 3.95 7.42
N GLU A 388 41.98 3.10 6.95
CA GLU A 388 42.21 1.65 6.91
C GLU A 388 43.44 1.31 6.05
N ASP A 389 43.55 1.88 4.85
CA ASP A 389 44.73 1.74 3.99
C ASP A 389 46.00 2.26 4.68
N ALA A 390 45.92 3.41 5.34
CA ALA A 390 47.05 3.97 6.08
C ALA A 390 47.55 3.06 7.21
N VAL A 391 46.64 2.42 7.96
CA VAL A 391 46.99 1.45 9.02
C VAL A 391 47.66 0.21 8.43
N MET A 392 47.16 -0.30 7.30
CA MET A 392 47.78 -1.43 6.61
C MET A 392 49.19 -1.10 6.12
N ARG A 393 49.36 0.09 5.51
CA ARG A 393 50.68 0.58 5.08
C ARG A 393 51.63 0.77 6.27
N PHE A 394 51.12 1.31 7.37
CA PHE A 394 51.87 1.48 8.61
C PHE A 394 52.41 0.13 9.12
N HIS A 395 51.54 -0.87 9.29
CA HIS A 395 51.94 -2.21 9.75
C HIS A 395 52.97 -2.86 8.81
N GLN A 396 52.71 -2.85 7.50
CA GLN A 396 53.60 -3.46 6.52
C GLN A 396 55.02 -2.87 6.55
N VAL A 397 55.14 -1.55 6.70
CA VAL A 397 56.46 -0.88 6.78
C VAL A 397 57.17 -1.24 8.08
N ILE A 398 56.45 -1.36 9.20
CA ILE A 398 57.03 -1.76 10.49
C ILE A 398 57.54 -3.19 10.43
N GLU A 399 56.75 -4.12 9.93
CA GLU A 399 57.14 -5.53 9.74
C GLU A 399 58.42 -5.64 8.87
N GLU A 400 58.45 -4.92 7.73
CA GLU A 400 59.59 -4.90 6.81
C GLU A 400 60.86 -4.32 7.47
N GLN A 401 60.74 -3.25 8.27
CA GLN A 401 61.89 -2.61 8.92
C GLN A 401 62.43 -3.43 10.10
N LEU A 402 61.55 -4.15 10.81
CA LEU A 402 61.90 -4.97 11.97
C LEU A 402 62.28 -6.42 11.62
N ARG A 403 62.11 -6.86 10.36
CA ARG A 403 62.33 -8.25 9.92
C ARG A 403 63.66 -8.91 10.28
N PHE A 404 64.71 -8.13 10.56
CA PHE A 404 66.04 -8.66 10.90
C PHE A 404 66.26 -8.83 12.41
N ARG A 405 65.37 -8.27 13.24
CA ARG A 405 65.36 -8.47 14.68
C ARG A 405 64.69 -9.82 14.96
N LEU A 406 65.49 -10.88 15.01
CA LEU A 406 65.02 -12.24 15.29
C LEU A 406 64.57 -12.43 16.76
N ASP A 407 64.91 -11.48 17.62
CA ASP A 407 64.59 -11.41 19.04
C ASP A 407 63.20 -10.82 19.31
N ILE A 408 62.48 -10.37 18.29
CA ILE A 408 61.11 -9.86 18.39
C ILE A 408 60.16 -10.55 17.42
N GLU A 409 58.87 -10.52 17.76
CA GLU A 409 57.77 -10.97 16.91
C GLU A 409 56.78 -9.82 16.74
N VAL A 410 56.45 -9.49 15.48
CA VAL A 410 55.41 -8.51 15.13
C VAL A 410 54.15 -9.30 14.77
N GLU A 411 53.06 -9.09 15.51
CA GLU A 411 51.80 -9.77 15.25
C GLU A 411 51.09 -9.23 14.00
N ASP A 412 50.18 -10.03 13.43
CA ASP A 412 49.29 -9.58 12.35
C ASP A 412 48.41 -8.41 12.83
N THR A 413 48.16 -7.45 11.95
CA THR A 413 47.23 -6.34 12.24
C THR A 413 45.78 -6.79 12.25
N ALA A 414 45.03 -6.34 13.25
CA ALA A 414 43.58 -6.42 13.30
C ALA A 414 42.95 -5.51 12.24
N VAL A 415 41.73 -5.87 11.83
CA VAL A 415 40.89 -5.03 10.97
C VAL A 415 40.36 -3.87 11.81
N VAL A 416 40.48 -2.66 11.28
CA VAL A 416 39.92 -1.46 11.93
C VAL A 416 38.39 -1.55 11.84
N VAL A 417 37.68 -1.32 12.95
CA VAL A 417 36.21 -1.31 13.02
C VAL A 417 35.68 0.11 13.21
N TYR A 418 34.44 0.35 12.76
CA TYR A 418 33.77 1.65 12.82
C TYR A 418 33.35 2.04 14.25
N GLU A 419 34.32 2.25 15.13
CA GLU A 419 34.10 2.57 16.54
C GLU A 419 34.91 3.82 16.96
N PRO A 420 34.29 4.73 17.73
CA PRO A 420 34.94 5.96 18.19
C PRO A 420 35.94 5.74 19.33
N ASP A 421 35.96 4.52 19.89
CA ASP A 421 36.83 4.13 20.99
C ASP A 421 38.20 3.67 20.48
N THR A 422 39.18 3.61 21.38
CA THR A 422 40.53 3.12 21.06
C THR A 422 40.49 1.62 20.73
N GLN A 423 41.08 1.26 19.60
CA GLN A 423 41.11 -0.11 19.08
C GLN A 423 42.55 -0.61 19.03
N THR A 424 42.81 -1.81 19.54
CA THR A 424 44.14 -2.43 19.43
C THR A 424 44.35 -2.97 18.02
N LEU A 425 45.46 -2.59 17.41
CA LEU A 425 45.84 -2.99 16.05
C LEU A 425 46.68 -4.27 16.07
N PHE A 426 47.86 -4.23 16.69
CA PHE A 426 48.78 -5.36 16.79
C PHE A 426 49.73 -5.14 17.96
N ASN A 427 50.47 -6.19 18.32
CA ASN A 427 51.52 -6.10 19.32
C ASN A 427 52.89 -6.46 18.74
N ILE A 428 53.94 -5.98 19.42
CA ILE A 428 55.33 -6.35 19.17
C ILE A 428 55.89 -6.95 20.46
N LYS A 429 56.31 -8.21 20.41
CA LYS A 429 56.76 -8.99 21.58
C LYS A 429 58.25 -9.24 21.52
N HIS A 430 58.94 -9.11 22.65
CA HIS A 430 60.33 -9.51 22.79
C HIS A 430 60.43 -10.98 23.21
N LEU A 431 60.97 -11.84 22.35
CA LEU A 431 60.98 -13.31 22.52
C LEU A 431 61.88 -13.78 23.67
N VAL A 432 62.83 -12.95 24.10
CA VAL A 432 63.72 -13.25 25.23
C VAL A 432 63.15 -12.84 26.60
N THR A 433 62.63 -11.61 26.74
CA THR A 433 62.15 -11.06 28.03
C THR A 433 60.65 -11.21 28.24
N GLU A 434 59.90 -11.52 27.17
CA GLU A 434 58.43 -11.55 27.12
C GLU A 434 57.76 -10.18 27.27
N ASP A 435 58.51 -9.08 27.19
CA ASP A 435 57.96 -7.73 27.20
C ASP A 435 57.22 -7.41 25.88
N GLU A 436 56.17 -6.58 25.95
CA GLU A 436 55.26 -6.33 24.83
C GLU A 436 54.98 -4.83 24.66
N ILE A 437 55.02 -4.35 23.42
CA ILE A 437 54.50 -3.04 23.02
C ILE A 437 53.17 -3.26 22.31
N THR A 438 52.13 -2.59 22.80
CA THR A 438 50.80 -2.61 22.19
C THR A 438 50.59 -1.38 21.31
N ILE A 439 50.21 -1.60 20.06
CA ILE A 439 49.87 -0.54 19.11
C ILE A 439 48.35 -0.49 19.00
N SER A 440 47.78 0.70 19.18
CA SER A 440 46.34 0.96 19.07
C SER A 440 46.07 2.18 18.20
N CYS A 441 44.84 2.34 17.72
CA CYS A 441 44.42 3.53 17.00
C CYS A 441 43.09 4.09 17.53
N LYS A 442 42.82 5.34 17.16
CA LYS A 442 41.53 5.99 17.35
C LYS A 442 41.26 6.90 16.16
N ILE A 443 40.04 6.85 15.63
CA ILE A 443 39.65 7.62 14.44
C ILE A 443 38.59 8.66 14.82
N VAL A 444 38.78 9.89 14.36
CA VAL A 444 37.80 10.98 14.47
C VAL A 444 37.56 11.54 13.07
N ILE A 445 36.32 11.44 12.59
CA ILE A 445 35.94 11.86 11.22
C ILE A 445 35.17 13.19 11.28
N ASP A 446 35.53 14.10 10.38
CA ASP A 446 34.80 15.32 10.06
C ASP A 446 34.50 15.34 8.56
N ILE A 447 33.24 15.14 8.20
CA ILE A 447 32.76 15.08 6.80
C ILE A 447 32.51 16.44 6.18
N SER A 448 32.65 17.53 6.93
CA SER A 448 32.44 18.88 6.39
C SER A 448 33.49 19.22 5.32
N GLN A 449 33.12 20.09 4.38
CA GLN A 449 34.08 20.61 3.40
C GLN A 449 35.19 21.39 4.12
N GLY A 450 36.45 21.10 3.79
CA GLY A 450 37.62 21.62 4.51
C GLY A 450 37.80 21.05 5.92
N GLY A 451 36.92 20.13 6.32
CA GLY A 451 36.95 19.43 7.60
C GLY A 451 38.21 18.58 7.74
N LYS A 452 38.70 18.46 8.97
CA LYS A 452 39.94 17.74 9.27
C LYS A 452 39.64 16.51 10.12
N SER A 453 39.79 15.35 9.51
CA SER A 453 39.72 14.05 10.16
C SER A 453 41.10 13.63 10.70
N ILE A 454 41.13 12.81 11.75
CA ILE A 454 42.37 12.42 12.45
C ILE A 454 42.37 10.92 12.75
N LEU A 455 43.45 10.25 12.37
CA LEU A 455 43.86 8.93 12.85
C LEU A 455 44.94 9.12 13.92
N GLU A 456 44.60 8.87 15.18
CA GLU A 456 45.55 8.87 16.29
C GLU A 456 46.14 7.46 16.44
N LEU A 457 47.46 7.32 16.30
CA LEU A 457 48.21 6.09 16.56
C LEU A 457 48.84 6.14 17.95
N ILE A 458 48.65 5.10 18.74
CA ILE A 458 49.02 5.05 20.16
C ILE A 458 49.93 3.84 20.39
N PHE A 459 51.12 4.09 20.96
CA PHE A 459 52.10 3.08 21.34
C PHE A 459 52.15 2.99 22.85
N ALA A 460 51.95 1.80 23.42
CA ALA A 460 51.94 1.58 24.86
C ALA A 460 52.97 0.52 25.27
N TYR A 461 53.75 0.82 26.30
CA TYR A 461 54.70 -0.08 26.95
C TYR A 461 54.69 0.19 28.46
N GLU A 462 54.30 -0.80 29.26
CA GLU A 462 54.11 -0.65 30.72
C GLU A 462 53.22 0.58 31.08
N GLU A 463 53.74 1.55 31.84
CA GLU A 463 53.06 2.79 32.20
C GLU A 463 53.30 3.93 31.19
N PHE A 464 54.11 3.70 30.15
CA PHE A 464 54.44 4.70 29.14
C PHE A 464 53.55 4.56 27.92
N SER A 465 52.96 5.67 27.48
CA SER A 465 52.21 5.75 26.24
C SER A 465 52.61 6.98 25.43
N LYS A 466 52.75 6.82 24.12
CA LYS A 466 52.98 7.90 23.16
C LYS A 466 51.90 7.87 22.10
N SER A 467 51.37 9.02 21.69
CA SER A 467 50.42 9.11 20.58
C SER A 467 50.87 10.10 19.51
N LEU A 468 50.52 9.81 18.25
CA LEU A 468 50.79 10.63 17.07
C LEU A 468 49.54 10.73 16.19
N ASP A 469 49.27 11.93 15.70
CA ASP A 469 48.10 12.22 14.86
C ASP A 469 48.48 12.24 13.37
N VAL A 470 47.76 11.44 12.58
CA VAL A 470 47.84 11.41 11.12
C VAL A 470 46.56 12.02 10.55
N PRO A 471 46.62 13.24 9.98
CA PRO A 471 45.42 13.93 9.52
C PRO A 471 45.00 13.55 8.10
N TYR A 472 43.71 13.71 7.82
CA TYR A 472 43.15 13.83 6.47
C TYR A 472 42.30 15.10 6.39
N VAL A 473 42.54 15.92 5.37
CA VAL A 473 41.76 17.15 5.10
C VAL A 473 40.83 16.86 3.92
N ASN A 474 39.54 17.12 4.09
CA ASN A 474 38.53 16.94 3.05
C ASN A 474 38.52 18.13 2.08
N GLY A 475 38.19 17.90 0.81
CA GLY A 475 38.10 18.96 -0.18
C GLY A 475 37.06 20.02 0.18
N GLU A 476 37.35 21.28 -0.18
CA GLU A 476 36.43 22.40 -0.04
C GLU A 476 36.34 23.17 -1.33
N VAL A 477 35.11 23.49 -1.75
CA VAL A 477 34.89 24.25 -2.97
C VAL A 477 34.00 25.45 -2.72
N SER A 478 34.21 26.48 -3.53
CA SER A 478 33.27 27.59 -3.62
C SER A 478 32.94 27.92 -5.06
N TYR A 479 31.71 28.36 -5.26
CA TYR A 479 31.21 28.70 -6.59
C TYR A 479 31.77 30.06 -7.03
N ASN A 480 32.49 30.09 -8.14
CA ASN A 480 33.00 31.32 -8.71
C ASN A 480 31.97 31.91 -9.69
N GLU A 481 31.23 32.94 -9.27
CA GLU A 481 30.20 33.58 -10.11
C GLU A 481 30.75 34.20 -11.42
N GLU A 482 32.02 34.65 -11.44
CA GLU A 482 32.61 35.26 -12.63
C GLU A 482 33.01 34.23 -13.69
N GLN A 483 33.49 33.06 -13.25
CA GLN A 483 33.96 31.99 -14.12
C GLN A 483 32.87 30.95 -14.42
N GLY A 484 31.84 30.88 -13.58
CA GLY A 484 30.63 30.07 -13.78
C GLY A 484 30.76 28.61 -13.36
N TYR A 485 31.79 28.24 -12.60
CA TYR A 485 32.07 26.88 -12.14
C TYR A 485 32.68 26.87 -10.72
N TYR A 486 32.72 25.70 -10.07
CA TYR A 486 33.30 25.52 -8.73
C TYR A 486 34.83 25.56 -8.75
N MET A 487 35.42 26.27 -7.80
CA MET A 487 36.86 26.40 -7.62
C MET A 487 37.27 25.83 -6.27
N PRO A 488 38.46 25.21 -6.16
CA PRO A 488 38.95 24.70 -4.89
C PRO A 488 39.32 25.84 -3.93
N GLU A 489 38.84 25.77 -2.69
CA GLU A 489 39.32 26.58 -1.57
C GLU A 489 40.37 25.83 -0.76
N THR A 490 40.13 24.53 -0.54
CA THR A 490 41.01 23.60 0.17
C THR A 490 41.15 22.34 -0.67
N GLU A 491 42.39 21.94 -0.96
CA GLU A 491 42.71 20.66 -1.61
C GLU A 491 42.53 19.53 -0.60
N ASP A 492 42.04 18.38 -1.05
CA ASP A 492 42.06 17.18 -0.21
C ASP A 492 43.50 16.68 -0.03
N GLU A 493 43.88 16.36 1.21
CA GLU A 493 45.26 16.01 1.53
C GLU A 493 45.33 14.98 2.66
N PHE A 494 46.08 13.90 2.44
CA PHE A 494 46.44 12.93 3.47
C PHE A 494 47.82 13.21 4.05
N GLY A 495 47.94 13.13 5.38
CA GLY A 495 49.17 13.41 6.14
C GLY A 495 50.26 12.35 6.02
N GLU A 496 50.77 12.09 4.82
CA GLU A 496 51.87 11.13 4.57
C GLU A 496 53.12 11.42 5.40
N VAL A 497 53.44 12.69 5.61
CA VAL A 497 54.59 13.11 6.44
C VAL A 497 54.39 12.67 7.89
N GLN A 498 53.18 12.82 8.43
CA GLN A 498 52.86 12.44 9.80
C GLN A 498 52.80 10.91 9.95
N LEU A 499 52.30 10.20 8.93
CA LEU A 499 52.35 8.74 8.91
C LEU A 499 53.80 8.23 8.95
N GLN A 500 54.67 8.80 8.13
CA GLN A 500 56.09 8.45 8.12
C GLN A 500 56.78 8.79 9.45
N GLN A 501 56.44 9.92 10.08
CA GLN A 501 56.93 10.27 11.41
C GLN A 501 56.48 9.25 12.46
N ALA A 502 55.22 8.80 12.41
CA ALA A 502 54.73 7.77 13.31
C ALA A 502 55.47 6.44 13.15
N ILE A 503 55.84 6.08 11.92
CA ILE A 503 56.65 4.88 11.64
C ILE A 503 58.03 5.01 12.27
N GLU A 504 58.76 6.09 11.99
CA GLU A 504 60.10 6.33 12.53
C GLU A 504 60.08 6.35 14.07
N GLU A 505 59.08 7.00 14.65
CA GLU A 505 58.91 7.08 16.09
C GLU A 505 58.55 5.74 16.73
N LEU A 506 57.77 4.87 16.06
CA LEU A 506 57.52 3.52 16.56
C LEU A 506 58.79 2.68 16.53
N ILE A 507 59.59 2.75 15.47
CA ILE A 507 60.84 1.99 15.36
C ILE A 507 61.83 2.42 16.46
N ASP A 508 61.98 3.72 16.69
CA ASP A 508 62.79 4.24 17.79
C ASP A 508 62.24 3.82 19.16
N PHE A 509 60.92 3.83 19.32
CA PHE A 509 60.23 3.37 20.53
C PHE A 509 60.48 1.87 20.79
N VAL A 510 60.41 1.03 19.75
CA VAL A 510 60.73 -0.40 19.83
C VAL A 510 62.19 -0.61 20.19
N ASN A 511 63.13 0.02 19.47
CA ASN A 511 64.55 -0.18 19.74
C ASN A 511 64.99 0.32 21.13
N THR A 512 64.29 1.32 21.68
CA THR A 512 64.59 1.87 23.01
C THR A 512 64.01 1.01 24.13
N ASN A 513 62.77 0.54 23.99
CA ASN A 513 62.08 -0.18 25.07
C ASN A 513 62.27 -1.70 24.98
N LEU A 514 62.44 -2.26 23.78
CA LEU A 514 62.76 -3.67 23.53
C LEU A 514 64.24 -3.78 23.09
N GLU A 515 65.15 -3.48 24.02
CA GLU A 515 66.62 -3.47 23.78
C GLU A 515 67.13 -4.85 23.36
N SER A 516 67.90 -4.92 22.27
CA SER A 516 68.48 -6.19 21.82
C SER A 516 69.55 -6.70 22.80
N LEU A 517 69.23 -7.79 23.50
CA LEU A 517 70.15 -8.40 24.48
C LEU A 517 71.41 -8.95 23.81
N ARG A 518 71.34 -9.38 22.55
CA ARG A 518 72.51 -9.71 21.74
C ARG A 518 73.49 -8.55 21.65
N GLU A 519 73.03 -7.38 21.20
CA GLU A 519 73.88 -6.20 21.04
C GLU A 519 74.41 -5.70 22.38
N LYS A 520 73.58 -5.77 23.42
CA LYS A 520 73.98 -5.47 24.80
C LYS A 520 75.13 -6.36 25.25
N VAL A 521 75.02 -7.68 25.04
CA VAL A 521 76.09 -8.63 25.36
C VAL A 521 77.34 -8.38 24.52
N ASP A 522 77.22 -8.13 23.21
CA ASP A 522 78.37 -7.81 22.35
C ASP A 522 79.15 -6.58 22.85
N SER A 523 78.43 -5.54 23.28
CA SER A 523 79.04 -4.32 23.82
C SER A 523 79.78 -4.58 25.16
N GLN A 524 79.24 -5.47 26.00
CA GLN A 524 79.77 -5.76 27.33
C GLN A 524 80.85 -6.86 27.32
N MET A 525 80.81 -7.80 26.38
CA MET A 525 81.84 -8.83 26.18
C MET A 525 83.22 -8.21 25.96
N TYR A 526 83.29 -7.14 25.17
CA TYR A 526 84.54 -6.41 24.94
C TYR A 526 85.16 -5.89 26.25
N THR A 527 84.34 -5.41 27.19
CA THR A 527 84.80 -4.95 28.51
C THR A 527 85.11 -6.09 29.47
N SER A 528 84.33 -7.17 29.47
CA SER A 528 84.49 -8.32 30.37
C SER A 528 85.75 -9.13 30.05
N ILE A 529 86.05 -9.36 28.77
CA ILE A 529 87.26 -10.06 28.32
C ILE A 529 88.52 -9.28 28.70
N LYS A 530 88.47 -7.94 28.62
CA LYS A 530 89.60 -7.06 28.98
C LYS A 530 89.92 -7.08 30.49
N ASN A 531 88.94 -7.41 31.32
CA ASN A 531 89.05 -7.50 32.78
C ASN A 531 89.25 -8.95 33.29
N GLY A 532 89.37 -9.94 32.39
CA GLY A 532 89.60 -11.35 32.74
C GLY A 532 88.35 -12.15 33.13
N GLY A 533 87.15 -11.68 32.76
CA GLY A 533 85.88 -12.39 32.97
C GLY A 533 85.60 -13.47 31.91
N SER A 534 84.71 -14.41 32.23
CA SER A 534 84.17 -15.41 31.30
C SER A 534 83.12 -14.82 30.36
N SER A 535 82.91 -15.46 29.21
CA SER A 535 81.82 -15.08 28.28
C SER A 535 80.46 -15.30 28.95
N PRO A 536 79.48 -14.38 28.78
CA PRO A 536 78.11 -14.57 29.25
C PRO A 536 77.28 -15.49 28.33
N VAL A 537 77.84 -15.89 27.18
CA VAL A 537 77.22 -16.80 26.21
C VAL A 537 78.07 -18.05 25.98
N SER A 538 77.37 -19.17 25.71
CA SER A 538 77.96 -20.47 25.37
C SER A 538 78.64 -20.46 24.00
N THR A 539 79.62 -21.34 23.82
CA THR A 539 80.25 -21.61 22.51
C THR A 539 79.39 -22.48 21.59
N ILE A 540 78.29 -23.04 22.11
CA ILE A 540 77.33 -23.85 21.36
C ILE A 540 76.44 -22.95 20.51
N CYS A 541 76.16 -23.35 19.27
CA CYS A 541 75.21 -22.66 18.40
C CYS A 541 73.77 -22.99 18.78
N CYS A 542 72.89 -21.99 18.77
CA CYS A 542 71.47 -22.22 18.96
C CYS A 542 70.91 -23.13 17.85
N TRP A 543 70.08 -24.11 18.23
CA TRP A 543 69.52 -25.07 17.27
C TRP A 543 68.56 -24.43 16.26
N ASN A 544 67.88 -23.33 16.64
CA ASN A 544 66.91 -22.64 15.79
C ASN A 544 67.58 -21.61 14.86
N CYS A 545 68.34 -20.64 15.42
CA CYS A 545 68.95 -19.58 14.59
C CYS A 545 70.40 -19.84 14.16
N GLY A 546 71.07 -20.87 14.68
CA GLY A 546 72.45 -21.23 14.33
C GLY A 546 73.55 -20.35 14.92
N GLU A 547 73.20 -19.33 15.72
CA GLU A 547 74.14 -18.36 16.29
C GLU A 547 74.57 -18.75 17.71
N SER A 548 75.83 -18.48 18.08
CA SER A 548 76.40 -18.82 19.40
C SER A 548 76.10 -17.77 20.48
N TYR A 549 74.81 -17.51 20.73
CA TYR A 549 74.32 -16.55 21.74
C TYR A 549 73.42 -17.20 22.79
N ILE A 550 73.64 -18.47 23.11
CA ILE A 550 72.91 -19.13 24.18
C ILE A 550 73.38 -18.58 25.52
N CYS A 551 72.47 -18.02 26.31
CA CYS A 551 72.74 -17.39 27.59
C CYS A 551 73.21 -18.43 28.63
N ILE A 552 74.34 -18.14 29.29
CA ILE A 552 74.86 -18.92 30.42
C ILE A 552 75.03 -18.07 31.70
N ASP A 553 74.60 -16.81 31.63
CA ASP A 553 74.66 -15.83 32.71
C ASP A 553 73.25 -15.31 32.99
N GLU A 554 72.68 -15.78 34.10
CA GLU A 554 71.30 -15.47 34.53
C GLU A 554 71.06 -13.97 34.78
N GLU A 555 72.11 -13.12 34.76
CA GLU A 555 71.96 -11.66 34.78
C GLU A 555 71.29 -11.10 33.51
N TYR A 556 71.33 -11.81 32.37
CA TYR A 556 70.79 -11.33 31.09
C TYR A 556 69.47 -11.99 30.70
N ALA A 557 69.38 -13.32 30.83
CA ALA A 557 68.18 -14.09 30.53
C ALA A 557 68.24 -15.46 31.22
N GLU A 558 67.17 -16.23 31.11
CA GLU A 558 67.11 -17.61 31.59
C GLU A 558 68.24 -18.48 30.97
N LEU A 559 68.88 -19.31 31.80
CA LEU A 559 69.95 -20.23 31.37
C LEU A 559 69.47 -21.11 30.21
N GLY A 560 70.21 -21.12 29.09
CA GLY A 560 69.83 -21.89 27.90
C GLY A 560 68.99 -21.12 26.88
N ARG A 561 68.54 -19.90 27.20
CA ARG A 561 67.79 -19.05 26.26
C ARG A 561 68.73 -18.36 25.27
N CYS A 562 68.43 -18.43 23.98
CA CYS A 562 69.20 -17.72 22.96
C CYS A 562 68.88 -16.23 22.98
N LEU A 563 69.87 -15.37 23.22
CA LEU A 563 69.70 -13.91 23.26
C LEU A 563 69.43 -13.29 21.88
N ASN A 564 69.60 -14.05 20.80
CA ASN A 564 69.36 -13.60 19.43
C ASN A 564 67.96 -13.92 18.90
N CYS A 565 67.34 -15.02 19.34
CA CYS A 565 66.02 -15.45 18.84
C CYS A 565 65.02 -15.89 19.92
N GLY A 566 65.39 -15.87 21.20
CA GLY A 566 64.52 -16.28 22.31
C GLY A 566 64.37 -17.79 22.51
N GLU A 567 64.87 -18.62 21.60
CA GLU A 567 64.71 -20.08 21.67
C GLU A 567 65.40 -20.70 22.89
N MET A 568 64.74 -21.65 23.54
CA MET A 568 65.32 -22.40 24.64
C MET A 568 66.16 -23.57 24.10
N ASN A 569 67.39 -23.69 24.59
CA ASN A 569 68.34 -24.73 24.21
C ASN A 569 68.70 -25.55 25.44
N ASP A 570 68.70 -26.88 25.29
CA ASP A 570 69.15 -27.78 26.34
C ASP A 570 70.67 -27.64 26.52
N LEU A 571 71.09 -27.26 27.72
CA LEU A 571 72.49 -27.13 28.10
C LEU A 571 72.81 -28.07 29.25
N TYR A 572 73.90 -28.81 29.11
CA TYR A 572 74.43 -29.68 30.14
C TYR A 572 75.86 -29.25 30.49
N ILE A 573 76.31 -29.50 31.71
CA ILE A 573 77.69 -29.22 32.14
C ILE A 573 78.42 -30.55 32.25
N CYS A 574 79.53 -30.71 31.52
CA CYS A 574 80.37 -31.89 31.63
C CYS A 574 81.05 -31.96 33.00
N GLU A 575 80.84 -33.03 33.77
CA GLU A 575 81.42 -33.19 35.10
C GLU A 575 82.95 -33.36 35.11
N LYS A 576 83.55 -33.65 33.93
CA LYS A 576 85.02 -33.81 33.77
C LYS A 576 85.73 -32.51 33.37
N CYS A 577 85.24 -31.77 32.37
CA CYS A 577 85.90 -30.54 31.89
C CYS A 577 85.23 -29.25 32.37
N GLY A 578 84.00 -29.31 32.89
CA GLY A 578 83.25 -28.13 33.35
C GLY A 578 82.73 -27.24 32.21
N GLU A 579 82.88 -27.64 30.96
CA GLU A 579 82.35 -26.91 29.80
C GLU A 579 80.88 -27.29 29.53
N TYR A 580 80.12 -26.35 28.97
CA TYR A 580 78.76 -26.58 28.50
C TYR A 580 78.76 -27.44 27.23
N CYS A 581 77.84 -28.39 27.14
CA CYS A 581 77.59 -29.24 25.96
C CYS A 581 76.09 -29.39 25.70
N ASP A 582 75.74 -29.70 24.45
CA ASP A 582 74.38 -29.95 23.95
C ASP A 582 73.95 -31.41 24.14
N GLU A 583 74.91 -32.33 24.27
CA GLU A 583 74.66 -33.74 24.60
C GLU A 583 75.58 -34.25 25.72
N ILE A 584 75.06 -35.17 26.54
CA ILE A 584 75.81 -35.85 27.61
C ILE A 584 75.71 -37.37 27.49
N HIS A 585 76.83 -38.04 27.75
CA HIS A 585 76.91 -39.48 27.91
C HIS A 585 77.09 -39.82 29.39
N GLU A 586 76.21 -40.66 29.93
CA GLU A 586 76.30 -41.13 31.32
C GLU A 586 77.13 -42.42 31.38
N VAL A 587 78.28 -42.37 32.08
CA VAL A 587 79.14 -43.54 32.28
C VAL A 587 79.49 -43.68 33.75
N ALA A 588 79.13 -44.81 34.35
CA ALA A 588 79.37 -45.10 35.77
C ALA A 588 78.86 -44.00 36.74
N GLY A 589 77.79 -43.29 36.35
CA GLY A 589 77.19 -42.21 37.13
C GLY A 589 77.86 -40.84 36.97
N VAL A 590 78.74 -40.67 35.96
CA VAL A 590 79.37 -39.39 35.62
C VAL A 590 78.84 -38.92 34.26
N GLN A 591 78.41 -37.66 34.17
CA GLN A 591 77.93 -37.04 32.92
C GLN A 591 79.09 -36.39 32.14
N LEU A 592 79.39 -36.92 30.96
CA LEU A 592 80.53 -36.51 30.13
C LEU A 592 80.05 -35.94 28.79
N CYS A 593 80.64 -34.83 28.34
CA CYS A 593 80.50 -34.38 26.94
C CYS A 593 81.15 -35.39 25.99
N GLU A 594 80.79 -35.36 24.71
CA GLU A 594 81.29 -36.27 23.66
C GLU A 594 82.83 -36.41 23.69
N ILE A 595 83.56 -35.29 23.74
CA ILE A 595 85.04 -35.28 23.78
C ILE A 595 85.59 -35.97 25.04
N CYS A 596 84.94 -35.76 26.18
CA CYS A 596 85.36 -36.37 27.45
C CYS A 596 84.98 -37.85 27.53
N TYR A 597 83.88 -38.23 26.89
CA TYR A 597 83.41 -39.60 26.74
C TYR A 597 84.32 -40.41 25.82
N GLU A 598 84.68 -39.89 24.65
CA GLU A 598 85.65 -40.52 23.74
C GLU A 598 86.98 -40.79 24.46
N LYS A 599 87.51 -39.79 25.18
CA LYS A 599 88.73 -39.95 25.99
C LYS A 599 88.58 -40.98 27.11
N PHE A 600 87.36 -41.18 27.64
CA PHE A 600 87.09 -42.21 28.65
C PHE A 600 86.98 -43.60 28.01
N GLN A 601 86.52 -43.71 26.76
CA GLN A 601 86.47 -44.98 26.03
C GLN A 601 87.86 -45.48 25.58
N ASP A 602 88.79 -44.55 25.31
CA ASP A 602 90.16 -44.84 24.91
C ASP A 602 91.12 -45.14 26.09
N GLU A 603 90.69 -44.89 27.34
CA GLU A 603 91.37 -45.25 28.60
C GLU A 603 90.92 -46.62 29.13
#